data_AF-A0A2D6NA54-F1
#
_entry.id   AF-A0A2D6NA54-F1
#
_cell.length_a   1.000
_cell.length_b   1.000
_cell.length_c   1.000
_cell.angle_alpha   90.00
_cell.angle_beta   90.00
_cell.angle_gamma   90.00
#
_symmetry.space_group_name_H-M   'P 1'
#
loop_
_entity.id
_entity.type
_entity.pdbx_description
1 polymer ?
#
loop_
_entity_poly.entity_id
_entity_poly.type
_entity_poly.pdbx_seq_one_letter_code
_entity_poly.pdbx_strand_id
1 'polypeptide(L)'
;MSDAAPGREAAERRDSDRRQPEEGEAQRLAVYILAGAGGDPEPLSSAEIINLSHGGLAFATPQEIGLNTGIRLVLTADPAHQPLMVDGEVVRASPPVLSDYQYGVRFAPEFEEVATHMIDALLWRRSWWQRLWPFGRR
;
A
#
# COMPACT_ATOMS: atom_id res chain seq x y z
N MET A 1 -20.92 46.01 -55.86
CA MET A 1 -21.67 44.97 -56.60
C MET A 1 -20.68 43.87 -56.96
N SER A 2 -21.14 42.61 -56.83
CA SER A 2 -20.47 41.35 -57.15
C SER A 2 -19.35 40.88 -56.21
N ASP A 3 -19.26 39.63 -55.79
CA ASP A 3 -20.22 38.52 -55.71
C ASP A 3 -19.54 37.37 -54.94
N ALA A 4 -20.34 36.47 -54.39
CA ALA A 4 -20.06 35.05 -54.10
C ALA A 4 -18.92 34.63 -53.13
N ALA A 5 -19.35 34.04 -52.00
CA ALA A 5 -18.65 32.96 -51.26
C ALA A 5 -18.85 31.60 -52.00
N PRO A 6 -18.50 30.39 -51.47
CA PRO A 6 -17.61 29.97 -50.37
C PRO A 6 -16.66 28.79 -50.78
N GLY A 7 -15.75 28.36 -49.89
CA GLY A 7 -14.97 27.11 -50.08
C GLY A 7 -14.44 26.53 -48.77
N ARG A 8 -14.93 25.35 -48.40
CA ARG A 8 -14.48 24.50 -47.29
C ARG A 8 -13.36 23.58 -47.79
N GLU A 9 -12.23 23.52 -47.09
CA GLU A 9 -11.23 22.42 -47.09
C GLU A 9 -10.29 22.71 -45.90
N ALA A 10 -10.32 22.01 -44.76
CA ALA A 10 -9.92 20.63 -44.47
C ALA A 10 -8.39 20.42 -44.41
N ALA A 11 -7.94 19.86 -43.26
CA ALA A 11 -6.58 19.42 -42.89
C ALA A 11 -5.60 20.56 -42.55
N GLU A 12 -4.93 20.64 -41.39
CA GLU A 12 -4.21 19.63 -40.60
C GLU A 12 -4.43 19.97 -39.10
N ARG A 13 -4.94 19.14 -38.19
CA ARG A 13 -4.44 17.85 -37.67
C ARG A 13 -2.92 17.76 -37.63
N ARG A 14 -2.32 18.12 -36.48
CA ARG A 14 -1.32 17.31 -35.76
C ARG A 14 -0.94 17.93 -34.43
N ASP A 15 -0.84 17.06 -33.44
CA ASP A 15 0.03 17.15 -32.28
C ASP A 15 -0.04 18.44 -31.45
N SER A 16 -0.69 18.47 -30.31
CA SER A 16 -0.30 17.60 -29.21
C SER A 16 -1.43 17.60 -28.20
N ASP A 17 -2.26 16.60 -28.35
CA ASP A 17 -2.98 15.94 -27.28
C ASP A 17 -1.94 15.55 -26.22
N ARG A 18 -1.46 16.53 -25.43
CA ARG A 18 -0.74 16.31 -24.17
C ARG A 18 -1.79 15.78 -23.19
N ARG A 19 -2.28 14.57 -23.47
CA ARG A 19 -2.59 13.63 -22.41
C ARG A 19 -1.33 13.60 -21.58
N GLN A 20 -1.38 14.27 -20.44
CA GLN A 20 -0.47 13.93 -19.37
C GLN A 20 -0.58 12.41 -19.27
N PRO A 21 0.49 11.65 -19.50
CA PRO A 21 0.45 10.24 -19.18
C PRO A 21 -0.02 10.20 -17.73
N GLU A 22 -1.17 9.56 -17.50
CA GLU A 22 -1.68 9.27 -16.17
C GLU A 22 -0.48 8.83 -15.37
N GLU A 23 -0.05 9.71 -14.45
CA GLU A 23 1.13 9.50 -13.63
C GLU A 23 0.94 8.13 -13.03
N GLY A 24 1.73 7.17 -13.54
CA GLY A 24 1.38 5.76 -13.53
C GLY A 24 0.81 5.40 -12.19
N GLU A 25 -0.41 4.85 -12.18
CA GLU A 25 -1.10 4.37 -10.99
C GLU A 25 -0.07 3.58 -10.18
N ALA A 26 0.55 4.25 -9.21
CA ALA A 26 1.52 3.62 -8.36
C ALA A 26 0.68 2.61 -7.62
N GLN A 27 0.76 1.34 -8.01
CA GLN A 27 -0.04 0.25 -7.46
C GLN A 27 0.02 0.38 -5.94
N ARG A 28 -1.03 0.96 -5.35
CA ARG A 28 -1.07 1.30 -3.95
C ARG A 28 -1.31 -0.02 -3.25
N LEU A 29 -0.28 -0.52 -2.58
CA LEU A 29 -0.41 -1.66 -1.70
C LEU A 29 -1.46 -1.28 -0.63
N ALA A 30 -2.62 -1.93 -0.67
CA ALA A 30 -3.62 -1.77 0.37
C ALA A 30 -3.24 -2.73 1.51
N VAL A 31 -3.06 -2.17 2.70
CA VAL A 31 -2.77 -2.94 3.92
C VAL A 31 -3.91 -2.75 4.90
N TYR A 32 -4.47 -3.86 5.37
CA TYR A 32 -5.50 -3.88 6.39
C TYR A 32 -5.04 -4.71 7.57
N ILE A 33 -5.35 -4.23 8.77
CA ILE A 33 -5.10 -4.94 10.01
C ILE A 33 -6.47 -5.29 10.60
N LEU A 34 -6.68 -6.58 10.85
CA LEU A 34 -7.88 -7.08 11.51
C LEU A 34 -7.52 -7.59 12.90
N ALA A 35 -8.31 -7.25 13.91
CA ALA A 35 -8.13 -7.73 15.29
C ALA A 35 -9.13 -8.84 15.63
N GLY A 36 -8.71 -9.80 16.46
CA GLY A 36 -9.54 -10.95 16.86
C GLY A 36 -9.35 -12.20 15.99
N ALA A 37 -8.18 -12.39 15.36
CA ALA A 37 -7.90 -13.58 14.57
C ALA A 37 -8.05 -14.86 15.43
N GLY A 38 -9.04 -15.68 15.11
CA GLY A 38 -9.51 -16.82 15.93
C GLY A 38 -11.03 -16.79 16.23
N GLY A 39 -11.68 -15.65 16.04
CA GLY A 39 -13.14 -15.44 16.07
C GLY A 39 -13.66 -14.74 14.81
N ASP A 40 -14.56 -13.75 14.95
CA ASP A 40 -14.95 -12.83 13.87
C ASP A 40 -13.98 -11.63 13.86
N PRO A 41 -13.00 -11.58 12.94
CA PRO A 41 -11.99 -10.54 12.94
C PRO A 41 -12.58 -9.21 12.43
N GLU A 42 -12.36 -8.13 13.18
CA GLU A 42 -12.85 -6.79 12.83
C GLU A 42 -11.73 -5.90 12.27
N PRO A 43 -12.00 -5.12 11.21
CA PRO A 43 -11.02 -4.21 10.66
C PRO A 43 -10.75 -3.04 11.61
N LEU A 44 -9.46 -2.72 11.80
CA LEU A 44 -9.08 -1.50 12.51
C LEU A 44 -9.42 -0.28 11.64
N SER A 45 -10.17 0.66 12.19
CA SER A 45 -10.69 1.82 11.47
C SER A 45 -9.61 2.82 11.04
N SER A 46 -8.49 2.84 11.76
CA SER A 46 -7.33 3.66 11.47
C SER A 46 -6.11 2.99 12.08
N ALA A 47 -5.26 2.39 11.25
CA ALA A 47 -4.01 1.82 11.72
C ALA A 47 -2.85 2.31 10.86
N GLU A 48 -1.82 2.85 11.50
CA GLU A 48 -0.59 3.28 10.84
C GLU A 48 0.51 2.25 11.07
N ILE A 49 1.09 1.74 9.99
CA ILE A 49 2.22 0.82 10.06
C ILE A 49 3.49 1.62 10.33
N ILE A 50 4.07 1.42 11.52
CA ILE A 50 5.33 2.04 11.94
C ILE A 50 6.51 1.26 11.37
N ASN A 51 6.46 -0.07 11.45
CA ASN A 51 7.52 -0.95 11.00
C ASN A 51 6.97 -2.31 10.57
N LEU A 52 7.53 -2.90 9.52
CA LEU A 52 7.20 -4.23 9.04
C LEU A 52 8.50 -4.99 8.77
N SER A 53 8.61 -6.19 9.34
CA SER A 53 9.79 -7.06 9.26
C SER A 53 9.37 -8.51 9.09
N HIS A 54 10.31 -9.38 8.73
CA HIS A 54 10.03 -10.81 8.50
C HIS A 54 9.40 -11.50 9.71
N GLY A 55 9.72 -11.09 10.94
CA GLY A 55 9.17 -11.68 12.16
C GLY A 55 7.93 -10.99 12.73
N GLY A 56 7.49 -9.87 12.15
CA GLY A 56 6.38 -9.13 12.74
C GLY A 56 6.14 -7.71 12.22
N LEU A 57 5.15 -7.07 12.84
CA LEU A 57 4.63 -5.76 12.51
C LEU A 57 4.55 -4.89 13.76
N ALA A 58 4.89 -3.62 13.64
CA ALA A 58 4.57 -2.59 14.62
C ALA A 58 3.60 -1.57 14.00
N PHE A 59 2.53 -1.26 14.72
CA PHE A 59 1.52 -0.30 14.24
C PHE A 59 0.95 0.54 15.38
N ALA A 60 0.37 1.68 15.02
CA ALA A 60 -0.38 2.56 15.90
C ALA A 60 -1.86 2.57 15.52
N THR A 61 -2.75 2.66 16.51
CA THR A 61 -4.20 2.78 16.32
C THR A 61 -4.84 3.47 17.53
N PRO A 62 -5.94 4.24 17.36
CA PRO A 62 -6.70 4.78 18.48
C PRO A 62 -7.51 3.72 19.22
N GLN A 63 -7.65 2.51 18.65
CA GLN A 63 -8.40 1.41 19.26
C GLN A 63 -7.53 0.64 20.26
N GLU A 64 -8.05 0.39 21.45
CA GLU A 64 -7.39 -0.44 22.44
C GLU A 64 -7.53 -1.93 22.08
N ILE A 65 -6.39 -2.62 22.00
CA ILE A 65 -6.26 -4.04 21.73
C ILE A 65 -5.55 -4.71 22.91
N GLY A 66 -6.07 -5.85 23.35
CA GLY A 66 -5.46 -6.63 24.43
C GLY A 66 -4.16 -7.33 23.99
N LEU A 67 -3.24 -7.54 24.95
CA LEU A 67 -2.12 -8.46 24.74
C LEU A 67 -2.65 -9.87 24.40
N ASN A 68 -1.87 -10.60 23.60
CA ASN A 68 -2.19 -11.94 23.10
C ASN A 68 -3.42 -11.98 22.16
N THR A 69 -3.93 -10.83 21.74
CA THR A 69 -4.99 -10.78 20.73
C THR A 69 -4.42 -11.21 19.39
N GLY A 70 -5.13 -12.10 18.70
CA GLY A 70 -4.80 -12.49 17.33
C GLY A 70 -5.01 -11.33 16.37
N ILE A 71 -4.05 -11.10 15.48
CA ILE A 71 -4.09 -10.08 14.43
C ILE A 71 -3.95 -10.77 13.08
N ARG A 72 -4.75 -10.34 12.10
CA ARG A 72 -4.59 -10.72 10.70
C ARG A 72 -4.19 -9.51 9.88
N LEU A 73 -3.03 -9.61 9.23
CA LEU A 73 -2.55 -8.63 8.27
C LEU A 73 -2.99 -9.06 6.87
N VAL A 74 -3.72 -8.21 6.17
CA VAL A 74 -4.18 -8.46 4.80
C VAL A 74 -3.46 -7.50 3.86
N LEU A 75 -2.72 -8.06 2.90
CA LEU A 75 -1.86 -7.32 1.99
C LEU A 75 -2.31 -7.55 0.55
N THR A 76 -2.68 -6.45 -0.13
CA THR A 76 -3.18 -6.49 -1.51
C THR A 76 -2.28 -5.63 -2.38
N ALA A 77 -1.41 -6.26 -3.18
CA ALA A 77 -0.49 -5.57 -4.09
C ALA A 77 -1.13 -5.16 -5.42
N ASP A 78 -2.19 -5.86 -5.82
CA ASP A 78 -2.96 -5.64 -7.05
C ASP A 78 -4.37 -6.23 -6.84
N PRO A 79 -5.46 -5.51 -7.15
CA PRO A 79 -6.83 -6.03 -7.06
C PRO A 79 -7.08 -7.32 -7.87
N ALA A 80 -6.27 -7.58 -8.91
CA ALA A 80 -6.37 -8.80 -9.72
C ALA A 80 -5.72 -10.03 -9.05
N HIS A 81 -4.95 -9.84 -7.97
CA HIS A 81 -4.27 -10.92 -7.25
C HIS A 81 -4.98 -11.23 -5.94
N GLN A 82 -4.90 -12.50 -5.52
CA GLN A 82 -5.47 -12.93 -4.24
C GLN A 82 -4.75 -12.21 -3.08
N PRO A 83 -5.47 -11.61 -2.13
CA PRO A 83 -4.85 -10.92 -1.00
C PRO A 83 -4.08 -11.93 -0.15
N LEU A 84 -2.88 -11.54 0.27
CA LEU A 84 -2.10 -12.35 1.21
C LEU A 84 -2.58 -12.07 2.63
N MET A 85 -2.79 -13.15 3.39
CA MET A 85 -3.18 -13.08 4.78
C MET A 85 -2.05 -13.65 5.64
N VAL A 86 -1.61 -12.87 6.61
CA VAL A 86 -0.58 -13.26 7.58
C VAL A 86 -1.16 -13.10 8.97
N ASP A 87 -1.27 -14.20 9.71
CA ASP A 87 -1.74 -14.18 11.08
C ASP A 87 -0.57 -13.98 12.05
N GLY A 88 -0.88 -13.36 13.19
CA GLY A 88 0.06 -13.09 14.26
C GLY A 88 -0.63 -12.77 15.56
N GLU A 89 0.15 -12.42 16.56
CA GLU A 89 -0.32 -12.16 17.92
C GLU A 89 0.29 -10.88 18.47
N VAL A 90 -0.51 -10.08 19.18
CA VAL A 90 -0.01 -8.91 19.92
C VAL A 90 0.85 -9.37 21.08
N VAL A 91 2.16 -9.22 20.95
CA VAL A 91 3.15 -9.57 21.99
C VAL A 91 3.61 -8.37 22.80
N ARG A 92 3.31 -7.15 22.32
CA ARG A 92 3.67 -5.91 23.01
C ARG A 92 2.57 -4.87 22.81
N ALA A 93 2.28 -4.14 23.88
CA ALA A 93 1.43 -2.96 23.89
C ALA A 93 2.16 -1.86 24.65
N SER A 94 2.10 -0.63 24.16
CA SER A 94 2.62 0.55 24.85
C SER A 94 1.47 1.50 25.18
N PRO A 95 1.58 2.29 26.27
CA PRO A 95 0.59 3.32 26.57
C PRO A 95 0.42 4.28 25.40
N PRO A 96 -0.78 4.88 25.25
CA PRO A 96 -1.04 5.76 24.13
C PRO A 96 -0.16 7.01 24.19
N VAL A 97 0.36 7.42 23.03
CA VAL A 97 1.07 8.68 22.85
C VAL A 97 0.15 9.61 22.07
N LEU A 98 -0.21 10.75 22.67
CA LEU A 98 -1.27 11.66 22.23
C LEU A 98 -2.65 10.99 22.24
N SER A 99 -2.93 10.08 21.29
CA SER A 99 -4.24 9.42 21.15
C SER A 99 -4.14 7.99 20.60
N ASP A 100 -2.95 7.54 20.19
CA ASP A 100 -2.79 6.23 19.57
C ASP A 100 -1.99 5.30 20.48
N TYR A 101 -2.52 4.09 20.65
CA TYR A 101 -1.82 2.97 21.23
C TYR A 101 -0.83 2.40 20.23
N GLN A 102 0.32 1.92 20.70
CA GLN A 102 1.31 1.28 19.86
C GLN A 102 1.41 -0.20 20.19
N TYR A 103 1.35 -1.03 19.15
CA TYR A 103 1.36 -2.48 19.26
C TYR A 103 2.52 -3.08 18.49
N GLY A 104 3.09 -4.14 19.06
CA GLY A 104 4.02 -5.04 18.39
C GLY A 104 3.37 -6.41 18.23
N VAL A 105 3.34 -6.89 16.99
CA VAL A 105 2.79 -8.18 16.59
C VAL A 105 3.93 -9.08 16.16
N ARG A 106 3.91 -10.32 16.65
CA ARG A 106 4.76 -11.40 16.15
C ARG A 106 3.92 -12.25 15.20
N PHE A 107 4.43 -12.52 13.99
CA PHE A 107 3.74 -13.41 13.05
C PHE A 107 3.77 -14.86 13.54
N ALA A 108 2.75 -15.64 13.17
CA ALA A 108 2.74 -17.05 13.49
C ALA A 108 3.80 -17.79 12.63
N PRO A 109 4.49 -18.81 13.18
CA PRO A 109 5.64 -19.44 12.54
C PRO A 109 5.37 -19.97 11.13
N GLU A 110 4.15 -20.49 10.89
CA GLU A 110 3.71 -21.00 9.60
C GLU A 110 3.65 -19.94 8.49
N PHE A 111 3.66 -18.65 8.86
CA PHE A 111 3.68 -17.54 7.92
C PHE A 111 5.06 -16.87 7.81
N GLU A 112 6.11 -17.31 8.51
CA GLU A 112 7.43 -16.65 8.46
C GLU A 112 8.04 -16.65 7.05
N GLU A 113 8.01 -17.79 6.35
CA GLU A 113 8.53 -17.87 4.96
C GLU A 113 7.71 -17.00 4.00
N VAL A 114 6.39 -17.05 4.12
CA VAL A 114 5.44 -16.29 3.30
C VAL A 114 5.60 -14.78 3.55
N ALA A 115 5.71 -14.37 4.81
CA ALA A 115 5.99 -13.00 5.21
C ALA A 115 7.35 -12.54 4.69
N THR A 116 8.36 -13.42 4.70
CA THR A 116 9.70 -13.12 4.18
C THR A 116 9.68 -12.77 2.71
N HIS A 117 9.17 -13.67 1.86
CA HIS A 117 9.12 -13.46 0.42
C HIS A 117 8.33 -12.21 0.02
N MET A 118 7.23 -11.94 0.71
CA MET A 118 6.40 -10.79 0.42
C MET A 118 7.04 -9.49 0.92
N ILE A 119 7.56 -9.45 2.15
CA ILE A 119 8.24 -8.24 2.65
C ILE A 119 9.43 -7.91 1.78
N ASP A 120 10.16 -8.92 1.31
CA ASP A 120 11.20 -8.72 0.31
C ASP A 120 10.63 -8.13 -0.98
N ALA A 121 9.51 -8.64 -1.50
CA ALA A 121 8.86 -8.06 -2.68
C ALA A 121 8.41 -6.59 -2.46
N LEU A 122 7.89 -6.27 -1.27
CA LEU A 122 7.46 -4.93 -0.88
C LEU A 122 8.63 -3.96 -0.75
N LEU A 123 9.70 -4.38 -0.07
CA LEU A 123 10.91 -3.60 0.14
C LEU A 123 11.70 -3.44 -1.17
N TRP A 124 11.73 -4.47 -2.01
CA TRP A 124 12.41 -4.43 -3.31
C TRP A 124 11.74 -3.45 -4.27
N ARG A 125 10.38 -3.41 -4.32
CA ARG A 125 9.64 -2.38 -5.07
C ARG A 125 9.96 -0.95 -4.62
N ARG A 126 10.26 -0.75 -3.33
CA ARG A 126 10.65 0.56 -2.79
C ARG A 126 12.07 0.99 -3.22
N SER A 127 12.93 0.04 -3.60
CA SER A 127 14.33 0.29 -3.99
C SER A 127 14.57 0.59 -5.48
N TRP A 128 13.62 0.30 -6.36
CA TRP A 128 13.77 0.54 -7.81
C TRP A 128 13.75 2.02 -8.22
N TRP A 129 13.19 2.91 -7.39
CA TRP A 129 13.19 4.35 -7.66
C TRP A 129 14.56 5.02 -7.46
N GLN A 130 15.48 4.42 -6.69
CA GLN A 130 16.82 5.01 -6.47
C GLN A 130 17.85 4.60 -7.52
N ARG A 131 17.55 3.64 -8.40
CA ARG A 131 18.54 3.11 -9.37
C ARG A 131 18.31 3.54 -10.82
N LEU A 132 17.21 4.26 -11.13
CA LEU A 132 16.84 4.66 -12.49
C LEU A 132 16.95 6.17 -12.78
N TRP A 133 17.56 6.98 -11.90
CA TRP A 133 18.01 8.34 -12.24
C TRP A 133 19.40 8.60 -11.63
N PRO A 134 20.41 8.92 -12.45
CA PRO A 134 20.56 10.31 -12.87
C PRO A 134 20.84 10.44 -14.37
N PHE A 135 19.86 10.97 -15.12
CA PHE A 135 20.21 11.87 -16.21
C PHE A 135 20.27 13.29 -15.66
N GLY A 136 21.42 13.93 -15.88
CA GLY A 136 21.49 15.37 -16.07
C GLY A 136 22.26 16.16 -15.02
N ARG A 137 23.60 16.07 -15.06
CA ARG A 137 24.50 17.24 -15.06
C ARG A 137 25.91 16.82 -15.52
N ARG A 138 26.18 16.96 -16.82
CA ARG A 138 27.07 17.97 -17.41
C ARG A 138 27.19 17.74 -18.90
#